data_AF-A0A8J1W5Z6-F1
#
_entry.id   AF-A0A8J1W5Z6-F1
#
_cell.length_a   1.000
_cell.length_b   1.000
_cell.length_c   1.000
_cell.angle_alpha   90.00
_cell.angle_beta   90.00
_cell.angle_gamma   90.00
#
_symmetry.space_group_name_H-M   'P 1'
#
loop_
_entity.id
_entity.type
_entity.pdbx_description
1 polymer ?
#
loop_
_entity_poly.entity_id
_entity_poly.type
_entity_poly.pdbx_seq_one_letter_code
_entity_poly.pdbx_strand_id
1 'polypeptide(L)'
;MDPLLSPVPQSTESFSPDRSPPLSPGDRASEVSHDDTFVPQKLKPEQIKGLINQSLGDVANQFEERTFPKPFRQRDKKQEINNYAGAGIIPCTLVDGKLHVLLQQPKHGKKSGVRWYDFGGKKKDNTELPVECACRKFTKYTYGLFSIETDWSSPSVMDELSEIYSRTTTWPLLLKSGTEWCKTWLLESDGIPFYNAGQSYHVYLMPVPFLAADVFCEVGATMDDSKREFQWVPHDIFMAGPLASRIHTRALFQQLTGLESTKLVANFSRVADRTRPNTFEVLSAG
;
A
#
# COMPACT_ATOMS: atom_id res chain seq x y z
N MET A 1 -0.95 -60.15 21.53
CA MET A 1 -0.02 -60.00 22.66
C MET A 1 0.34 -58.53 22.73
N ASP A 2 -0.40 -57.79 23.53
CA ASP A 2 -0.04 -56.43 23.97
C ASP A 2 1.10 -56.50 24.99
N PRO A 3 1.86 -55.41 25.13
CA PRO A 3 2.00 -54.88 26.47
C PRO A 3 1.83 -53.34 26.57
N LEU A 4 0.88 -52.97 27.41
CA LEU A 4 1.03 -52.11 28.60
C LEU A 4 1.62 -50.68 28.46
N LEU A 5 0.69 -49.73 28.46
CA LEU A 5 0.61 -48.46 29.18
C LEU A 5 1.78 -48.00 30.08
N SER A 6 2.13 -46.72 29.96
CA SER A 6 2.43 -45.81 31.08
C SER A 6 2.15 -44.35 30.66
N PRO A 7 1.32 -43.58 31.39
CA PRO A 7 1.13 -42.13 31.19
C PRO A 7 1.87 -41.29 32.24
N VAL A 8 1.69 -39.95 32.17
CA VAL A 8 1.91 -38.89 33.20
C VAL A 8 3.20 -38.05 33.02
N PRO A 9 3.27 -36.72 33.37
CA PRO A 9 2.24 -35.76 33.84
C PRO A 9 2.12 -34.45 33.01
N GLN A 10 0.98 -33.78 33.25
CA GLN A 10 0.75 -32.35 33.03
C GLN A 10 1.50 -31.50 34.07
N SER A 11 2.04 -30.35 33.67
CA SER A 11 2.36 -29.25 34.58
C SER A 11 1.74 -27.96 34.08
N THR A 12 0.75 -27.50 34.84
CA THR A 12 0.12 -26.19 34.84
C THR A 12 1.05 -25.16 35.44
N GLU A 13 1.39 -24.09 34.72
CA GLU A 13 1.81 -22.83 35.34
C GLU A 13 0.96 -21.67 34.83
N SER A 14 0.18 -21.17 35.77
CA SER A 14 -0.66 -19.99 35.73
C SER A 14 0.20 -18.74 35.92
N PHE A 15 0.32 -17.89 34.89
CA PHE A 15 0.82 -16.53 35.05
C PHE A 15 -0.37 -15.58 35.17
N SER A 16 -0.62 -15.07 36.38
CA SER A 16 -1.50 -13.93 36.61
C SER A 16 -0.70 -12.62 36.53
N PRO A 17 -1.29 -11.55 35.98
CA PRO A 17 -0.59 -10.29 35.71
C PRO A 17 -0.49 -9.42 36.96
N ASP A 18 0.72 -8.92 37.20
CA ASP A 18 1.00 -8.00 38.29
C ASP A 18 0.40 -6.62 38.01
N ARG A 19 -0.31 -6.10 39.01
CA ARG A 19 -1.04 -4.83 39.01
C ARG A 19 -0.19 -3.81 39.76
N SER A 20 0.25 -2.76 39.09
CA SER A 20 0.76 -1.55 39.76
C SER A 20 -0.27 -0.42 39.74
N PRO A 21 -0.35 0.39 40.82
CA PRO A 21 -1.47 1.27 41.16
C PRO A 21 -1.48 2.62 40.43
N PRO A 22 -2.61 3.36 40.49
CA PRO A 22 -2.76 4.67 39.86
C PRO A 22 -2.04 5.77 40.66
N LEU A 23 -1.42 6.72 39.95
CA LEU A 23 -0.99 7.99 40.53
C LEU A 23 -2.13 9.01 40.45
N SER A 24 -2.43 9.62 41.60
CA SER A 24 -3.44 10.65 41.80
C SER A 24 -2.93 12.06 41.45
N PRO A 25 -3.85 13.06 41.32
CA PRO A 25 -3.59 14.35 40.68
C PRO A 25 -3.31 15.49 41.67
N GLY A 26 -2.67 16.55 41.16
CA GLY A 26 -2.43 17.84 41.83
C GLY A 26 -1.18 18.47 41.19
N ASP A 27 -1.05 19.77 40.94
CA ASP A 27 -1.89 20.93 41.23
C ASP A 27 -1.43 22.09 40.33
N ARG A 28 -2.28 23.11 40.27
CA ARG A 28 -2.13 24.44 39.65
C ARG A 28 -0.78 25.12 39.89
N ALA A 29 -0.32 25.96 38.94
CA ALA A 29 -0.46 27.42 39.02
C ALA A 29 0.39 28.20 37.98
N SER A 30 -0.14 29.40 37.68
CA SER A 30 0.53 30.67 37.32
C SER A 30 1.06 30.94 35.90
N GLU A 31 0.27 31.80 35.25
CA GLU A 31 0.60 32.93 34.39
C GLU A 31 2.03 33.51 34.48
N VAL A 32 2.63 33.79 33.32
CA VAL A 32 3.48 34.98 33.10
C VAL A 32 3.27 35.49 31.66
N SER A 33 2.82 36.72 31.56
CA SER A 33 2.69 37.58 30.37
C SER A 33 4.05 38.14 29.91
N HIS A 34 4.28 38.28 28.59
CA HIS A 34 5.17 39.30 28.03
C HIS A 34 4.64 39.77 26.66
N ASP A 35 4.30 41.06 26.62
CA ASP A 35 4.07 41.89 25.43
C ASP A 35 5.39 42.11 24.68
N ASP A 36 5.37 42.11 23.35
CA ASP A 36 6.30 42.89 22.56
C ASP A 36 5.68 43.29 21.21
N THR A 37 5.46 44.59 21.09
CA THR A 37 4.83 45.34 19.99
C THR A 37 5.75 45.48 18.77
N PHE A 38 5.20 45.23 17.56
CA PHE A 38 5.74 45.74 16.30
C PHE A 38 4.62 46.37 15.48
N VAL A 39 4.68 47.70 15.27
CA VAL A 39 3.67 48.45 14.50
C VAL A 39 4.31 48.97 13.21
N PRO A 40 4.03 48.38 12.04
CA PRO A 40 4.43 48.95 10.76
C PRO A 40 3.47 50.08 10.35
N GLN A 41 4.02 51.28 10.11
CA GLN A 41 3.28 52.43 9.59
C GLN A 41 2.70 52.12 8.19
N LYS A 42 1.37 52.15 8.08
CA LYS A 42 0.66 52.08 6.79
C LYS A 42 0.62 53.47 6.14
N LEU A 43 1.11 53.55 4.91
CA LEU A 43 0.94 54.73 4.06
C LEU A 43 -0.52 54.92 3.64
N LYS A 44 -0.93 56.20 3.61
CA LYS A 44 -2.18 56.77 3.08
C LYS A 44 -2.53 56.28 1.66
N PRO A 45 -3.64 55.58 1.34
CA PRO A 45 -4.02 55.29 -0.06
C PRO A 45 -4.13 56.55 -0.96
N GLU A 46 -4.38 57.71 -0.36
CA GLU A 46 -4.47 59.01 -1.03
C GLU A 46 -3.10 59.53 -1.51
N GLN A 47 -2.00 59.09 -0.89
CA GLN A 47 -0.63 59.50 -1.26
C GLN A 47 -0.09 58.74 -2.49
N ILE A 48 -0.73 57.64 -2.88
CA ILE A 48 -0.32 56.83 -4.06
C ILE A 48 -1.08 57.27 -5.32
N LYS A 49 -2.28 57.85 -5.18
CA LYS A 49 -3.13 58.26 -6.32
C LYS A 49 -2.63 59.48 -7.10
N GLY A 50 -1.68 60.24 -6.57
CA GLY A 50 -1.12 61.44 -7.22
C GLY A 50 -0.01 61.18 -8.24
N LEU A 51 0.55 59.96 -8.31
CA LEU A 51 1.76 59.67 -9.08
C LEU A 51 1.52 58.89 -10.39
N ILE A 52 0.27 58.54 -10.73
CA ILE A 52 -0.03 57.66 -11.89
C ILE A 52 -0.78 58.39 -13.02
N ASN A 53 -1.19 59.64 -12.83
CA ASN A 53 -2.04 60.36 -13.81
C ASN A 53 -1.33 61.45 -14.61
N GLN A 54 -0.07 61.23 -15.02
CA GLN A 54 0.58 62.04 -16.04
C GLN A 54 1.50 61.19 -16.91
N SER A 55 0.96 60.48 -17.91
CA SER A 55 1.56 60.43 -19.26
C SER A 55 0.65 59.66 -20.24
N LEU A 56 -0.04 60.46 -21.05
CA LEU A 56 -0.41 60.27 -22.46
C LEU A 56 -0.16 58.91 -23.13
N GLY A 57 -1.21 58.35 -23.75
CA GLY A 57 -1.07 57.58 -24.99
C GLY A 57 -1.99 56.37 -25.11
N ASP A 58 -3.22 56.62 -25.59
CA ASP A 58 -4.20 55.62 -25.98
C ASP A 58 -3.67 54.61 -27.04
N VAL A 59 -4.39 53.48 -27.11
CA VAL A 59 -4.50 52.54 -28.26
C VAL A 59 -3.52 51.36 -28.37
N ALA A 60 -3.16 50.72 -27.25
CA ALA A 60 -2.74 49.30 -27.29
C ALA A 60 -2.81 48.68 -25.89
N ASN A 61 -3.97 48.11 -25.50
CA ASN A 61 -4.08 47.00 -24.53
C ASN A 61 -5.56 46.73 -24.21
N GLN A 62 -6.26 46.05 -25.12
CA GLN A 62 -7.50 45.32 -24.80
C GLN A 62 -7.24 43.81 -24.73
N PHE A 63 -6.16 43.42 -24.05
CA PHE A 63 -6.09 42.09 -23.47
C PHE A 63 -6.17 42.30 -21.96
N GLU A 64 -7.22 41.74 -21.34
CA GLU A 64 -7.19 41.52 -19.91
C GLU A 64 -5.88 40.78 -19.62
N GLU A 65 -4.96 41.46 -18.94
CA GLU A 65 -3.76 40.85 -18.41
C GLU A 65 -4.24 39.85 -17.36
N ARG A 66 -4.51 38.61 -17.79
CA ARG A 66 -4.61 37.48 -16.89
C ARG A 66 -3.29 37.47 -16.16
N THR A 67 -3.32 37.95 -14.93
CA THR A 67 -2.24 37.76 -13.98
C THR A 67 -2.08 36.26 -13.84
N PHE A 68 -1.14 35.70 -14.60
CA PHE A 68 -0.69 34.35 -14.39
C PHE A 68 -0.28 34.26 -12.91
N PRO A 69 -0.68 33.20 -12.19
CA PRO A 69 -0.27 33.02 -10.81
C PRO A 69 1.24 33.22 -10.73
N LYS A 70 1.66 34.00 -9.72
CA LYS A 70 3.04 34.47 -9.49
C LYS A 70 4.08 33.45 -9.97
N PRO A 71 5.17 33.88 -10.63
CA PRO A 71 6.24 32.99 -11.08
C PRO A 71 6.57 32.03 -9.95
N PHE A 72 6.58 30.72 -10.28
CA PHE A 72 6.84 29.62 -9.35
C PHE A 72 7.80 30.09 -8.27
N ARG A 73 7.33 30.20 -7.02
CA ARG A 73 8.24 30.38 -5.89
C ARG A 73 9.27 29.26 -6.03
N GLN A 74 10.55 29.62 -6.07
CA GLN A 74 11.64 28.67 -5.93
C GLN A 74 11.28 27.74 -4.77
N ARG A 75 11.25 26.43 -5.04
CA ARG A 75 10.96 25.40 -4.05
C ARG A 75 11.91 25.60 -2.87
N ASP A 76 11.38 26.09 -1.75
CA ASP A 76 12.12 26.10 -0.50
C ASP A 76 12.56 24.66 -0.24
N LYS A 77 13.86 24.44 0.02
CA LYS A 77 14.49 23.15 0.36
C LYS A 77 13.95 22.51 1.65
N LYS A 78 12.78 22.93 2.15
CA LYS A 78 12.05 22.22 3.19
C LYS A 78 11.42 21.01 2.53
N GLN A 79 11.95 19.82 2.88
CA GLN A 79 11.41 18.50 2.51
C GLN A 79 9.92 18.56 2.23
N GLU A 80 9.51 18.16 1.03
CA GLU A 80 8.10 17.94 0.71
C GLU A 80 7.50 17.05 1.81
N ILE A 81 6.69 17.65 2.70
CA ILE A 81 6.00 16.90 3.73
C ILE A 81 4.92 16.12 3.01
N ASN A 82 5.18 14.83 2.80
CA ASN A 82 4.29 13.98 2.05
C ASN A 82 3.05 13.69 2.92
N ASN A 83 1.97 14.43 2.66
CA ASN A 83 0.75 14.45 3.50
C ASN A 83 -0.18 13.25 3.30
N TYR A 84 0.25 12.22 2.57
CA TYR A 84 -0.53 11.01 2.42
C TYR A 84 -0.58 10.21 3.74
N ALA A 85 -1.68 9.50 3.96
CA ALA A 85 -1.94 8.68 5.14
C ALA A 85 -1.42 7.24 4.99
N GLY A 86 -1.41 6.72 3.76
CA GLY A 86 -0.93 5.37 3.49
C GLY A 86 -0.87 5.02 2.00
N ALA A 87 -0.33 3.85 1.72
CA ALA A 87 -0.27 3.34 0.35
C ALA A 87 -0.38 1.81 0.31
N GLY A 88 -0.72 1.28 -0.85
CA GLY A 88 -0.87 -0.15 -1.09
C GLY A 88 -0.72 -0.56 -2.54
N ILE A 89 -0.56 -1.87 -2.73
CA ILE A 89 -0.54 -2.51 -4.05
C ILE A 89 -1.74 -3.43 -4.18
N ILE A 90 -2.31 -3.44 -5.37
CA ILE A 90 -3.30 -4.39 -5.84
C ILE A 90 -2.60 -5.34 -6.83
N PRO A 91 -2.24 -6.56 -6.37
CA PRO A 91 -1.74 -7.60 -7.26
C PRO A 91 -2.82 -8.03 -8.26
N CYS A 92 -2.43 -8.09 -9.52
CA CYS A 92 -3.28 -8.46 -10.65
C CYS A 92 -2.65 -9.64 -11.39
N THR A 93 -3.47 -10.53 -11.95
CA THR A 93 -3.01 -11.64 -12.79
C THR A 93 -4.02 -11.97 -13.88
N LEU A 94 -3.62 -12.77 -14.87
CA LEU A 94 -4.52 -13.30 -15.88
C LEU A 94 -4.71 -14.80 -15.65
N VAL A 95 -5.97 -15.22 -15.51
CA VAL A 95 -6.38 -16.62 -15.45
C VAL A 95 -7.37 -16.84 -16.58
N ASP A 96 -7.05 -17.76 -17.49
CA ASP A 96 -7.86 -18.05 -18.69
C ASP A 96 -8.20 -16.80 -19.51
N GLY A 97 -7.23 -15.90 -19.66
CA GLY A 97 -7.38 -14.63 -20.39
C GLY A 97 -8.21 -13.57 -19.66
N LYS A 98 -8.68 -13.84 -18.44
CA LYS A 98 -9.48 -12.91 -17.64
C LYS A 98 -8.67 -12.28 -16.52
N LEU A 99 -8.82 -10.97 -16.33
CA LEU A 99 -8.17 -10.23 -15.26
C LEU A 99 -8.73 -10.64 -13.91
N HIS A 100 -7.83 -11.09 -13.04
CA HIS A 100 -8.09 -11.38 -11.64
C HIS A 100 -7.27 -10.46 -10.77
N VAL A 101 -7.87 -10.06 -9.65
CA VAL A 101 -7.26 -9.19 -8.66
C VAL A 101 -7.21 -9.95 -7.34
N LEU A 102 -6.02 -10.04 -6.75
CA LEU A 102 -5.89 -10.65 -5.44
C LEU A 102 -6.23 -9.61 -4.38
N LEU A 103 -7.07 -10.02 -3.44
CA LEU A 103 -7.50 -9.23 -2.28
C LEU A 103 -7.28 -10.02 -1.00
N GLN A 104 -7.32 -9.30 0.12
CA GLN A 104 -7.25 -9.88 1.44
C GLN A 104 -8.36 -9.36 2.35
N GLN A 105 -8.74 -10.17 3.34
CA GLN A 105 -9.71 -9.82 4.36
C GLN A 105 -9.24 -10.33 5.73
N PRO A 106 -9.38 -9.55 6.82
CA PRO A 106 -9.05 -10.05 8.16
C PRO A 106 -10.01 -11.20 8.54
N LYS A 107 -9.51 -12.31 9.08
CA LYS A 107 -10.37 -13.39 9.61
C LYS A 107 -10.99 -13.07 10.97
N HIS A 108 -10.34 -12.18 11.73
CA HIS A 108 -10.75 -11.86 13.11
C HIS A 108 -10.98 -10.37 13.36
N GLY A 109 -11.79 -10.09 14.39
CA GLY A 109 -12.11 -8.73 14.84
C GLY A 109 -13.23 -8.06 14.05
N LYS A 110 -13.49 -6.78 14.36
CA LYS A 110 -14.65 -6.01 13.84
C LYS A 110 -14.69 -5.81 12.33
N LYS A 111 -13.62 -6.15 11.62
CA LYS A 111 -13.49 -6.01 10.17
C LYS A 111 -13.59 -7.35 9.42
N SER A 112 -13.73 -8.46 10.15
CA SER A 112 -13.90 -9.78 9.57
C SER A 112 -15.21 -9.88 8.80
N GLY A 113 -15.17 -10.45 7.59
CA GLY A 113 -16.34 -10.59 6.71
C GLY A 113 -16.93 -9.28 6.15
N VAL A 114 -16.40 -8.10 6.53
CA VAL A 114 -16.99 -6.81 6.15
C VAL A 114 -16.62 -6.37 4.72
N ARG A 115 -15.33 -6.28 4.41
CA ARG A 115 -14.82 -5.74 3.15
C ARG A 115 -13.52 -6.40 2.72
N TRP A 116 -13.28 -6.40 1.41
CA TRP A 116 -12.01 -6.76 0.80
C TRP A 116 -11.04 -5.58 0.74
N TYR A 117 -9.77 -5.85 0.99
CA TYR A 117 -8.70 -4.86 1.04
C TYR A 117 -7.58 -5.19 0.05
N ASP A 118 -6.92 -4.14 -0.42
CA ASP A 118 -5.60 -4.19 -1.04
C ASP A 118 -4.49 -4.50 -0.02
N PHE A 119 -3.28 -4.70 -0.54
CA PHE A 119 -2.09 -4.99 0.25
C PHE A 119 -1.36 -3.71 0.63
N GLY A 120 -1.99 -2.96 1.53
CA GLY A 120 -1.48 -1.67 1.94
C GLY A 120 -1.89 -1.21 3.33
N GLY A 121 -1.37 -0.06 3.74
CA GLY A 121 -1.56 0.46 5.09
C GLY A 121 -0.89 1.79 5.33
N LYS A 122 -0.79 2.16 6.61
CA LYS A 122 -0.18 3.43 7.02
C LYS A 122 1.32 3.44 6.75
N LYS A 123 1.82 4.64 6.48
CA LYS A 123 3.25 4.93 6.47
C LYS A 123 3.87 4.70 7.86
N LYS A 124 5.16 4.39 7.89
CA LYS A 124 5.96 4.19 9.10
C LYS A 124 6.16 5.52 9.83
N ASP A 125 6.47 6.56 9.06
CA ASP A 125 6.70 7.93 9.53
C ASP A 125 6.41 8.91 8.38
N ASN A 126 6.58 10.21 8.62
CA ASN A 126 6.28 11.25 7.63
C ASN A 126 7.31 11.35 6.49
N THR A 127 8.44 10.65 6.58
CA THR A 127 9.52 10.68 5.58
C THR A 127 9.40 9.56 4.55
N GLU A 128 8.71 8.46 4.90
CA GLU A 128 8.50 7.33 3.99
C GLU A 128 7.73 7.76 2.73
N LEU A 129 8.24 7.38 1.57
CA LEU A 129 7.59 7.67 0.29
C LEU A 129 6.40 6.71 0.05
N PRO A 130 5.35 7.13 -0.68
CA PRO A 130 4.18 6.28 -0.96
C PRO A 130 4.55 4.93 -1.57
N VAL A 131 5.49 4.93 -2.52
CA VAL A 131 6.00 3.71 -3.17
C VAL A 131 6.66 2.77 -2.17
N GLU A 132 7.51 3.29 -1.28
CA GLU A 132 8.18 2.50 -0.25
C GLU A 132 7.19 1.90 0.74
N CYS A 133 6.21 2.70 1.17
CA CYS A 133 5.12 2.27 2.03
C CYS A 133 4.32 1.14 1.38
N ALA A 134 3.96 1.30 0.10
CA ALA A 134 3.23 0.31 -0.68
C ALA A 134 4.01 -1.00 -0.79
N CYS A 135 5.27 -0.97 -1.26
CA CYS A 135 6.12 -2.15 -1.41
C CYS A 135 6.33 -2.89 -0.08
N ARG A 136 6.60 -2.15 1.01
CA ARG A 136 6.79 -2.71 2.35
C ARG A 136 5.52 -3.40 2.86
N LYS A 137 4.36 -2.76 2.68
CA LYS A 137 3.07 -3.34 3.12
C LYS A 137 2.67 -4.53 2.25
N PHE A 138 2.86 -4.41 0.94
CA PHE A 138 2.63 -5.49 0.00
C PHE A 138 3.41 -6.74 0.38
N THR A 139 4.73 -6.63 0.41
CA THR A 139 5.63 -7.75 0.73
C THR A 139 5.31 -8.34 2.11
N LYS A 140 5.00 -7.49 3.11
CA LYS A 140 4.58 -7.98 4.42
C LYS A 140 3.31 -8.83 4.37
N TYR A 141 2.29 -8.38 3.64
CA TYR A 141 0.97 -9.02 3.64
C TYR A 141 0.85 -10.16 2.63
N THR A 142 1.73 -10.25 1.65
CA THR A 142 1.87 -11.38 0.72
C THR A 142 2.91 -12.39 1.19
N TYR A 143 3.42 -12.20 2.41
CA TYR A 143 4.52 -12.96 2.98
C TYR A 143 5.79 -13.01 2.11
N GLY A 144 6.01 -12.04 1.23
CA GLY A 144 7.13 -12.04 0.28
C GLY A 144 7.06 -13.12 -0.81
N LEU A 145 5.94 -13.85 -0.92
CA LEU A 145 5.81 -15.01 -1.80
C LEU A 145 6.12 -14.69 -3.26
N PHE A 146 5.66 -13.54 -3.76
CA PHE A 146 5.90 -13.11 -5.14
C PHE A 146 7.36 -12.83 -5.49
N SER A 147 8.26 -12.78 -4.51
CA SER A 147 9.70 -12.61 -4.71
C SER A 147 10.50 -13.91 -4.62
N ILE A 148 9.83 -15.03 -4.34
CA ILE A 148 10.47 -16.34 -4.29
C ILE A 148 10.50 -16.91 -5.71
N GLU A 149 11.69 -17.24 -6.18
CA GLU A 149 11.90 -17.99 -7.40
C GLU A 149 11.81 -19.49 -7.08
N THR A 150 10.63 -20.07 -7.31
CA THR A 150 10.37 -21.51 -7.18
C THR A 150 9.39 -21.98 -8.26
N ASP A 151 9.34 -23.29 -8.48
CA ASP A 151 8.31 -23.91 -9.31
C ASP A 151 7.02 -24.09 -8.50
N TRP A 152 6.10 -23.13 -8.66
CA TRP A 152 4.78 -23.15 -8.01
C TRP A 152 3.88 -24.30 -8.47
N SER A 153 4.26 -25.05 -9.50
CA SER A 153 3.57 -26.27 -9.93
C SER A 153 4.13 -27.53 -9.27
N SER A 154 5.26 -27.44 -8.55
CA SER A 154 5.86 -28.57 -7.86
C SER A 154 4.97 -29.06 -6.71
N PRO A 155 4.71 -30.38 -6.59
CA PRO A 155 4.04 -30.96 -5.42
C PRO A 155 4.79 -30.70 -4.10
N SER A 156 6.10 -30.46 -4.15
CA SER A 156 6.95 -30.19 -2.98
C SER A 156 7.01 -28.73 -2.57
N VAL A 157 6.32 -27.82 -3.28
CA VAL A 157 6.47 -26.37 -3.05
C VAL A 157 6.14 -26.00 -1.60
N MET A 158 5.17 -26.66 -0.96
CA MET A 158 4.81 -26.38 0.43
C MET A 158 5.86 -26.85 1.44
N ASP A 159 6.57 -27.94 1.15
CA ASP A 159 7.68 -28.42 1.97
C ASP A 159 8.87 -27.44 1.87
N GLU A 160 9.18 -26.97 0.66
CA GLU A 160 10.22 -25.98 0.41
C GLU A 160 9.91 -24.64 1.11
N LEU A 161 8.67 -24.16 1.01
CA LEU A 161 8.25 -22.95 1.72
C LEU A 161 8.34 -23.15 3.23
N SER A 162 7.90 -24.30 3.75
CA SER A 162 8.01 -24.60 5.19
C SER A 162 9.46 -24.57 5.66
N GLU A 163 10.41 -25.07 4.87
CA GLU A 163 11.84 -24.95 5.16
C GLU A 163 12.30 -23.49 5.15
N ILE A 164 11.88 -22.70 4.15
CA ILE A 164 12.22 -21.28 4.05
C ILE A 164 11.70 -20.51 5.28
N TYR A 165 10.44 -20.69 5.66
CA TYR A 165 9.80 -19.90 6.73
C TYR A 165 10.09 -20.42 8.15
N SER A 166 10.45 -21.69 8.32
CA SER A 166 10.86 -22.22 9.64
C SER A 166 12.19 -21.66 10.13
N ARG A 167 13.04 -21.19 9.22
CA ARG A 167 14.32 -20.55 9.56
C ARG A 167 14.08 -19.10 9.99
N THR A 168 14.06 -18.82 11.29
CA THR A 168 13.76 -17.48 11.84
C THR A 168 14.62 -16.33 11.27
N THR A 169 15.83 -16.62 10.76
CA THR A 169 16.74 -15.64 10.16
C THR A 169 16.42 -15.29 8.70
N THR A 170 15.72 -16.15 7.96
CA THR A 170 15.45 -15.94 6.52
C THR A 170 14.30 -14.97 6.31
N TRP A 171 13.34 -14.91 7.23
CA TRP A 171 12.12 -14.12 7.04
C TRP A 171 12.36 -12.62 6.86
N PRO A 172 13.13 -11.92 7.71
CA PRO A 172 13.44 -10.51 7.49
C PRO A 172 14.19 -10.26 6.18
N LEU A 173 15.04 -11.19 5.76
CA LEU A 173 15.78 -11.11 4.50
C LEU A 173 14.85 -11.27 3.30
N LEU A 174 13.90 -12.21 3.37
CA LEU A 174 12.87 -12.41 2.35
C LEU A 174 12.00 -11.15 2.20
N LEU A 175 11.55 -10.57 3.31
CA LEU A 175 10.79 -9.31 3.28
C LEU A 175 11.57 -8.15 2.67
N LYS A 176 12.87 -8.06 2.99
CA LYS A 176 13.73 -7.02 2.41
C LYS A 176 13.90 -7.24 0.91
N SER A 177 14.24 -8.47 0.50
CA SER A 177 14.39 -8.86 -0.90
C SER A 177 13.11 -8.58 -1.70
N GLY A 178 11.96 -9.03 -1.21
CA GLY A 178 10.68 -8.80 -1.88
C GLY A 178 10.28 -7.33 -1.94
N THR A 179 10.65 -6.54 -0.94
CA THR A 179 10.43 -5.09 -0.99
C THR A 179 11.27 -4.44 -2.08
N GLU A 180 12.54 -4.82 -2.22
CA GLU A 180 13.41 -4.30 -3.28
C GLU A 180 12.98 -4.77 -4.68
N TRP A 181 12.63 -6.05 -4.84
CA TRP A 181 12.02 -6.58 -6.07
C TRP A 181 10.79 -5.76 -6.50
N CYS A 182 9.90 -5.49 -5.55
CA CYS A 182 8.68 -4.73 -5.77
C CYS A 182 8.96 -3.27 -6.18
N LYS A 183 9.97 -2.65 -5.57
CA LYS A 183 10.41 -1.29 -5.94
C LYS A 183 10.99 -1.25 -7.34
N THR A 184 11.91 -2.17 -7.67
CA THR A 184 12.51 -2.28 -9.00
C THR A 184 11.43 -2.45 -10.05
N TRP A 185 10.44 -3.32 -9.79
CA TRP A 185 9.32 -3.51 -10.70
C TRP A 185 8.52 -2.22 -10.93
N LEU A 186 8.16 -1.48 -9.87
CA LEU A 186 7.40 -0.23 -10.00
C LEU A 186 8.19 0.88 -10.72
N LEU A 187 9.51 0.90 -10.57
CA LEU A 187 10.39 1.83 -11.27
C LEU A 187 10.53 1.48 -12.76
N GLU A 188 10.66 0.19 -13.11
CA GLU A 188 10.81 -0.27 -14.50
C GLU A 188 9.50 -0.20 -15.31
N SER A 189 8.35 -0.31 -14.64
CA SER A 189 7.03 -0.43 -15.27
C SER A 189 6.28 0.89 -15.41
N ASP A 190 6.91 2.03 -15.06
CA ASP A 190 6.24 3.32 -14.90
C ASP A 190 4.96 3.20 -14.04
N GLY A 191 5.06 2.49 -12.91
CA GLY A 191 3.91 2.11 -12.09
C GLY A 191 3.03 3.32 -11.74
N ILE A 192 1.88 3.44 -12.42
CA ILE A 192 1.00 4.60 -12.30
C ILE A 192 0.30 4.57 -10.94
N PRO A 193 0.53 5.56 -10.05
CA PRO A 193 -0.19 5.64 -8.79
C PRO A 193 -1.60 6.18 -9.00
N PHE A 194 -2.57 5.55 -8.35
CA PHE A 194 -3.94 6.07 -8.20
C PHE A 194 -4.08 6.71 -6.83
N TYR A 195 -4.42 8.00 -6.80
CA TYR A 195 -4.58 8.73 -5.54
C TYR A 195 -6.05 8.86 -5.13
N ASN A 196 -6.38 8.35 -3.96
CA ASN A 196 -7.66 8.55 -3.30
C ASN A 196 -7.56 9.77 -2.37
N ALA A 197 -8.03 10.93 -2.84
CA ALA A 197 -7.98 12.17 -2.08
C ALA A 197 -8.77 12.09 -0.76
N GLY A 198 -9.93 11.42 -0.76
CA GLY A 198 -10.78 11.30 0.43
C GLY A 198 -10.20 10.43 1.56
N GLN A 199 -9.17 9.64 1.26
CA GLN A 199 -8.43 8.83 2.25
C GLN A 199 -6.95 9.21 2.34
N SER A 200 -6.52 10.21 1.55
CA SER A 200 -5.12 10.55 1.33
C SER A 200 -4.25 9.31 1.07
N TYR A 201 -4.70 8.43 0.16
CA TYR A 201 -4.15 7.08 -0.01
C TYR A 201 -3.70 6.81 -1.43
N HIS A 202 -2.51 6.24 -1.61
CA HIS A 202 -2.00 5.85 -2.93
C HIS A 202 -2.20 4.34 -3.18
N VAL A 203 -2.64 3.99 -4.38
CA VAL A 203 -2.82 2.61 -4.83
C VAL A 203 -1.98 2.39 -6.07
N TYR A 204 -1.23 1.29 -6.12
CA TYR A 204 -0.48 0.84 -7.28
C TYR A 204 -1.07 -0.46 -7.80
N LEU A 205 -1.10 -0.65 -9.11
CA LEU A 205 -1.42 -1.95 -9.73
C LEU A 205 -0.10 -2.67 -10.02
N MET A 206 -0.04 -3.96 -9.69
CA MET A 206 1.15 -4.78 -9.95
C MET A 206 0.75 -6.12 -10.57
N PRO A 207 1.16 -6.42 -11.82
CA PRO A 207 1.11 -7.77 -12.36
C PRO A 207 2.01 -8.70 -11.56
N VAL A 208 1.47 -9.85 -11.18
CA VAL A 208 2.16 -10.91 -10.46
C VAL A 208 1.80 -12.27 -11.05
N PRO A 209 2.63 -13.31 -10.87
CA PRO A 209 2.22 -14.67 -11.22
C PRO A 209 0.97 -15.06 -10.41
N PHE A 210 0.13 -15.92 -10.98
CA PHE A 210 -0.97 -16.50 -10.24
C PHE A 210 -0.42 -17.48 -9.20
N LEU A 211 -0.81 -17.29 -7.94
CA LEU A 211 -0.53 -18.19 -6.83
C LEU A 211 -1.86 -18.58 -6.19
N ALA A 212 -2.11 -19.86 -5.95
CA ALA A 212 -3.36 -20.30 -5.34
C ALA A 212 -3.55 -19.64 -3.95
N ALA A 213 -4.81 -19.32 -3.61
CA ALA A 213 -5.15 -18.68 -2.33
C ALA A 213 -4.71 -19.51 -1.12
N ASP A 214 -4.74 -20.84 -1.26
CA ASP A 214 -4.36 -21.80 -0.22
C ASP A 214 -2.88 -21.67 0.17
N VAL A 215 -2.00 -21.38 -0.80
CA VAL A 215 -0.56 -21.13 -0.53
C VAL A 215 -0.39 -19.96 0.44
N PHE A 216 -1.12 -18.86 0.23
CA PHE A 216 -1.09 -17.73 1.17
C PHE A 216 -1.66 -18.08 2.53
N CYS A 217 -2.70 -18.91 2.57
CA CYS A 217 -3.34 -19.33 3.82
C CYS A 217 -2.42 -20.24 4.65
N GLU A 218 -1.75 -21.20 4.02
CA GLU A 218 -0.79 -22.09 4.67
C GLU A 218 0.42 -21.33 5.23
N VAL A 219 1.02 -20.46 4.41
CA VAL A 219 2.12 -19.60 4.87
C VAL A 219 1.65 -18.64 5.96
N GLY A 220 0.44 -18.09 5.82
CA GLY A 220 -0.18 -17.23 6.83
C GLY A 220 -0.43 -17.94 8.17
N ALA A 221 -0.78 -19.23 8.15
CA ALA A 221 -0.91 -20.03 9.37
C ALA A 221 0.40 -20.08 10.15
N THR A 222 1.52 -20.32 9.47
CA THR A 222 2.86 -20.33 10.07
C THR A 222 3.31 -18.95 10.53
N MET A 223 3.02 -17.91 9.74
CA MET A 223 3.64 -16.58 9.92
C MET A 223 2.85 -15.65 10.85
N ASP A 224 1.52 -15.71 10.81
CA ASP A 224 0.70 -14.78 11.57
C ASP A 224 -0.54 -15.39 12.21
N ASP A 225 -0.63 -16.72 12.31
CA ASP A 225 -1.79 -17.44 12.86
C ASP A 225 -3.05 -17.20 12.03
N SER A 226 -2.91 -17.26 10.69
CA SER A 226 -4.03 -17.14 9.75
C SER A 226 -4.88 -15.89 9.98
N LYS A 227 -4.27 -14.74 10.27
CA LYS A 227 -5.03 -13.50 10.55
C LYS A 227 -5.86 -13.03 9.36
N ARG A 228 -5.62 -13.58 8.17
CA ARG A 228 -6.13 -13.12 6.89
C ARG A 228 -6.57 -14.28 6.02
N GLU A 229 -7.58 -14.02 5.21
CA GLU A 229 -7.95 -14.82 4.06
C GLU A 229 -7.64 -14.05 2.78
N PHE A 230 -7.41 -14.80 1.71
CA PHE A 230 -6.98 -14.28 0.42
C PHE A 230 -7.92 -14.81 -0.65
N GLN A 231 -8.22 -13.97 -1.63
CA GLN A 231 -9.06 -14.39 -2.75
C GLN A 231 -8.64 -13.69 -4.03
N TRP A 232 -8.47 -14.47 -5.10
CA TRP A 232 -8.45 -13.96 -6.46
C TRP A 232 -9.89 -13.69 -6.89
N VAL A 233 -10.18 -12.42 -7.16
CA VAL A 233 -11.49 -11.95 -7.55
C VAL A 233 -11.45 -11.55 -9.03
N PRO A 234 -12.30 -12.15 -9.89
CA PRO A 234 -12.51 -11.68 -11.25
C PRO A 234 -12.82 -10.18 -11.30
N HIS A 235 -12.36 -9.49 -12.35
CA HIS A 235 -12.51 -8.04 -12.47
C HIS A 235 -13.98 -7.56 -12.34
N ASP A 236 -14.94 -8.27 -12.91
CA ASP A 236 -16.38 -7.97 -12.80
C ASP A 236 -16.88 -8.06 -11.34
N ILE A 237 -16.46 -9.09 -10.61
CA ILE A 237 -16.79 -9.25 -9.18
C ILE A 237 -16.07 -8.19 -8.34
N PHE A 238 -14.83 -7.85 -8.67
CA PHE A 238 -14.07 -6.80 -7.98
C PHE A 238 -14.81 -5.46 -8.07
N MET A 239 -15.37 -5.14 -9.23
CA MET A 239 -16.11 -3.90 -9.47
C MET A 239 -17.43 -3.80 -8.69
N ALA A 240 -18.09 -4.93 -8.42
CA ALA A 240 -19.34 -5.01 -7.68
C ALA A 240 -19.15 -5.30 -6.17
N GLY A 241 -17.95 -5.74 -5.78
CA GLY A 241 -17.68 -6.29 -4.46
C GLY A 241 -17.67 -5.25 -3.33
N PRO A 242 -17.82 -5.69 -2.07
CA PRO A 242 -17.71 -4.82 -0.90
C PRO A 242 -16.25 -4.46 -0.63
N LEU A 243 -15.70 -3.53 -1.41
CA LEU A 243 -14.31 -3.12 -1.28
C LEU A 243 -14.10 -2.08 -0.15
N ALA A 244 -12.86 -1.97 0.31
CA ALA A 244 -12.44 -0.92 1.22
C ALA A 244 -12.56 0.45 0.56
N SER A 245 -13.03 1.46 1.29
CA SER A 245 -13.21 2.82 0.76
C SER A 245 -11.94 3.42 0.15
N ARG A 246 -10.76 3.04 0.65
CA ARG A 246 -9.46 3.53 0.16
C ARG A 246 -9.13 3.08 -1.27
N ILE A 247 -9.73 1.98 -1.75
CA ILE A 247 -9.56 1.49 -3.12
C ILE A 247 -10.74 1.83 -4.04
N HIS A 248 -11.78 2.51 -3.52
CA HIS A 248 -12.85 3.06 -4.36
C HIS A 248 -12.38 4.33 -5.07
N THR A 249 -11.63 4.18 -6.17
CA THR A 249 -11.30 5.31 -7.03
C THR A 249 -11.78 5.04 -8.45
N ARG A 250 -12.51 6.01 -9.02
CA ARG A 250 -13.02 5.91 -10.39
C ARG A 250 -11.88 5.68 -11.40
N ALA A 251 -10.74 6.32 -11.19
CA ALA A 251 -9.56 6.17 -12.05
C ALA A 251 -8.99 4.75 -12.03
N LEU A 252 -8.90 4.11 -10.85
CA LEU A 252 -8.45 2.71 -10.73
C LEU A 252 -9.36 1.77 -11.52
N PHE A 253 -10.67 1.94 -11.37
CA PHE A 253 -11.66 1.12 -12.06
C PHE A 253 -11.60 1.29 -13.58
N GLN A 254 -11.52 2.54 -14.07
CA GLN A 254 -11.33 2.82 -15.49
C GLN A 254 -10.06 2.18 -16.04
N GLN A 255 -8.96 2.23 -15.28
CA GLN A 255 -7.72 1.58 -15.70
C GLN A 255 -7.89 0.07 -15.77
N LEU A 256 -8.44 -0.58 -14.74
CA LEU A 256 -8.64 -2.04 -14.71
C LEU A 256 -9.47 -2.53 -15.92
N THR A 257 -10.51 -1.79 -16.30
CA THR A 257 -11.27 -2.09 -17.52
C THR A 257 -10.43 -1.93 -18.79
N GLY A 258 -9.59 -0.90 -18.88
CA GLY A 258 -8.68 -0.72 -20.01
C GLY A 258 -7.56 -1.76 -20.08
N LEU A 259 -7.19 -2.38 -18.95
CA LEU A 259 -6.08 -3.30 -18.85
C LEU A 259 -6.34 -4.67 -19.48
N GLU A 260 -7.60 -5.10 -19.57
CA GLU A 260 -8.01 -6.32 -20.30
C GLU A 260 -7.62 -6.28 -21.79
N SER A 261 -7.36 -5.09 -22.34
CA SER A 261 -7.33 -4.90 -23.79
C SER A 261 -5.95 -4.79 -24.46
N THR A 262 -4.82 -4.49 -23.79
CA THR A 262 -3.52 -4.40 -24.55
C THR A 262 -2.20 -4.27 -23.77
N LYS A 263 -2.14 -3.64 -22.58
CA LYS A 263 -0.84 -3.26 -21.96
C LYS A 263 -0.37 -4.16 -20.81
N LEU A 264 -1.28 -4.70 -20.01
CA LEU A 264 -0.89 -5.60 -18.92
C LEU A 264 -0.41 -6.95 -19.44
N VAL A 265 -0.98 -7.46 -20.54
CA VAL A 265 -0.54 -8.72 -21.19
C VAL A 265 0.94 -8.70 -21.56
N ALA A 266 1.45 -7.58 -22.08
CA ALA A 266 2.87 -7.43 -22.42
C ALA A 266 3.77 -7.43 -21.17
N ASN A 267 3.32 -6.79 -20.09
CA ASN A 267 4.03 -6.81 -18.80
C ASN A 267 3.91 -8.16 -18.09
N PHE A 268 2.77 -8.86 -18.23
CA PHE A 268 2.56 -10.22 -17.76
C PHE A 268 3.45 -11.21 -18.50
N SER A 269 3.67 -11.02 -19.81
CA SER A 269 4.59 -11.85 -20.57
C SER A 269 6.00 -11.76 -20.00
N ARG A 270 6.48 -10.54 -19.66
CA ARG A 270 7.78 -10.34 -18.99
C ARG A 270 7.86 -10.96 -17.60
N VAL A 271 6.76 -10.92 -16.82
CA VAL A 271 6.70 -11.55 -15.49
C VAL A 271 6.63 -13.07 -15.60
N ALA A 272 5.88 -13.60 -16.58
CA ALA A 272 5.79 -15.02 -16.90
C ALA A 272 7.14 -15.57 -17.41
N ASP A 273 7.87 -14.82 -18.22
CA ASP A 273 9.21 -15.17 -18.71
C ASP A 273 10.25 -15.29 -17.57
N ARG A 274 10.05 -14.54 -16.48
CA ARG A 274 10.88 -14.66 -15.26
C ARG A 274 10.45 -15.83 -14.36
N THR A 275 9.27 -16.42 -14.57
CA THR A 275 8.65 -17.39 -13.64
C THR A 275 8.29 -18.74 -14.27
N ARG A 276 8.76 -19.09 -15.49
CA ARG A 276 8.31 -20.32 -16.16
C ARG A 276 9.41 -21.13 -16.84
N PRO A 277 9.15 -22.45 -16.94
CA PRO A 277 8.66 -22.99 -18.22
C PRO A 277 7.15 -23.26 -18.17
N ASN A 278 6.51 -23.07 -19.32
CA ASN A 278 5.06 -22.96 -19.52
C ASN A 278 4.26 -24.20 -19.08
N THR A 279 3.32 -24.01 -18.14
CA THR A 279 2.25 -24.97 -17.85
C THR A 279 0.92 -24.67 -18.55
N PHE A 280 0.87 -23.69 -19.47
CA PHE A 280 -0.38 -23.39 -20.21
C PHE A 280 -0.69 -24.32 -21.40
N GLU A 281 0.09 -25.39 -21.64
CA GLU A 281 -0.19 -26.35 -22.73
C GLU A 281 -0.78 -27.69 -22.28
N VAL A 282 -1.00 -27.96 -21.00
CA VAL A 282 -1.48 -29.28 -20.55
C VAL A 282 -2.95 -29.25 -20.11
N LEU A 283 -3.87 -28.76 -20.94
CA LEU A 283 -5.32 -29.04 -20.80
C LEU A 283 -6.11 -29.07 -22.13
N SER A 284 -5.44 -29.29 -23.27
CA SER A 284 -6.11 -29.50 -24.57
C SER A 284 -5.82 -30.84 -25.24
N ALA A 285 -5.27 -31.80 -24.52
CA ALA A 285 -5.15 -33.19 -24.97
C ALA A 285 -5.64 -34.14 -23.86
N GLY A 286 -6.94 -34.43 -23.88
CA GLY A 286 -7.63 -35.36 -22.97
C GLY A 286 -9.12 -35.31 -23.18
#